data_AF-A0A380SAA7-F1
#
_entry.id   AF-A0A380SAA7-F1
#
_cell.length_a   1.000
_cell.length_b   1.000
_cell.length_c   1.000
_cell.angle_alpha   90.00
_cell.angle_beta   90.00
_cell.angle_gamma   90.00
#
_symmetry.space_group_name_H-M   'P 1'
#
loop_
_entity.id
_entity.type
_entity.pdbx_description
1 polymer ?
#
loop_
_entity_poly.entity_id
_entity_poly.type
_entity_poly.pdbx_seq_one_letter_code
_entity_poly.pdbx_strand_id
1 'polypeptide(L)'
;MTRQTTPGRYSVQVGKVWLIAGLYWQYLPLRGRRSMRLRARAAKASHWAALPTEEGQAQGTLLGTVNINDITGHKRGRLQQASMALAVLPTLPADCYAVFLLPNGQYWFVAINNGMLSPFGDIVGSETAVRTAVDNFLQITAVPDGGWTVYAPAGFFPDTAIQARELIPQLSNTSGLRRARLYKTHDTQAMWFWGGPWWHCWEGISGIQSGRPI
;
A
#
# COMPACT_ATOMS: atom_id res chain seq x y z
N MET A 1 24.83 -0.29 16.12
CA MET A 1 23.44 0.00 15.68
C MET A 1 23.26 -0.56 14.29
N THR A 2 22.65 -1.74 14.16
CA THR A 2 22.53 -2.46 12.88
C THR A 2 21.18 -2.15 12.25
N ARG A 3 21.18 -1.37 11.16
CA ARG A 3 20.01 -1.16 10.29
C ARG A 3 20.14 -2.12 9.12
N GLN A 4 19.29 -3.15 9.04
CA GLN A 4 19.17 -3.98 7.85
C GLN A 4 18.19 -3.29 6.89
N THR A 5 18.72 -2.87 5.76
CA THR A 5 18.01 -2.30 4.62
C THR A 5 17.48 -3.46 3.78
N THR A 6 16.20 -3.77 3.86
CA THR A 6 15.53 -4.59 2.85
C THR A 6 15.45 -3.74 1.58
N PRO A 7 15.99 -4.19 0.41
CA PRO A 7 15.95 -3.38 -0.80
C PRO A 7 14.49 -3.15 -1.22
N GLY A 8 14.15 -1.90 -1.56
CA GLY A 8 12.84 -1.53 -2.12
C GLY A 8 11.81 -0.92 -1.16
N ARG A 9 12.09 -0.79 0.15
CA ARG A 9 11.12 -0.23 1.12
C ARG A 9 11.75 0.76 2.08
N TYR A 10 10.98 1.77 2.45
CA TYR A 10 11.36 2.75 3.47
C TYR A 10 10.20 2.98 4.44
N SER A 11 10.51 3.24 5.70
CA SER A 11 9.51 3.60 6.69
C SER A 11 9.95 4.78 7.55
N VAL A 12 8.99 5.62 7.90
CA VAL A 12 9.19 6.78 8.77
C VAL A 12 8.01 6.91 9.72
N GLN A 13 8.30 7.30 10.96
CA GLN A 13 7.28 7.60 11.94
C GLN A 13 6.94 9.08 11.91
N VAL A 14 5.65 9.40 11.72
CA VAL A 14 5.11 10.76 11.83
C VAL A 14 4.02 10.73 12.90
N GLY A 15 4.32 11.32 14.06
CA GLY A 15 3.46 11.25 15.25
C GLY A 15 3.17 9.80 15.67
N LYS A 16 1.90 9.40 15.60
CA LYS A 16 1.43 8.05 15.97
C LYS A 16 1.25 7.11 14.76
N VAL A 17 1.73 7.49 13.58
CA VAL A 17 1.58 6.75 12.33
C VAL A 17 2.94 6.32 11.81
N TRP A 18 3.06 5.06 11.41
CA TRP A 18 4.17 4.54 10.62
C TRP A 18 3.79 4.59 9.14
N LEU A 19 4.48 5.44 8.40
CA LEU A 19 4.35 5.57 6.96
C LEU A 19 5.34 4.65 6.26
N ILE A 20 4.89 3.99 5.21
CA ILE A 20 5.65 2.99 4.47
C ILE A 20 5.60 3.32 2.98
N ALA A 21 6.77 3.41 2.37
CA ALA A 21 6.99 3.58 0.94
C ALA A 21 7.47 2.27 0.30
N GLY A 22 7.31 2.16 -1.01
CA GLY A 22 7.66 0.95 -1.74
C GLY A 22 6.57 -0.11 -1.71
N LEU A 23 5.29 0.30 -1.75
CA LEU A 23 4.19 -0.65 -1.96
C LEU A 23 4.19 -1.12 -3.41
N TYR A 24 3.84 -2.39 -3.62
CA TYR A 24 3.56 -2.89 -4.96
C TYR A 24 2.13 -2.53 -5.34
N TRP A 25 1.98 -1.67 -6.34
CA TRP A 25 0.69 -1.17 -6.81
C TRP A 25 0.24 -1.87 -8.10
N GLN A 26 -1.02 -2.28 -8.12
CA GLN A 26 -1.63 -2.94 -9.27
C GLN A 26 -3.07 -2.46 -9.46
N TYR A 27 -3.43 -2.09 -10.70
CA TYR A 27 -4.83 -1.84 -11.05
C TYR A 27 -5.59 -3.17 -11.15
N LEU A 28 -6.75 -3.22 -10.52
CA LEU A 28 -7.68 -4.34 -10.61
C LEU A 28 -9.05 -3.82 -11.09
N PRO A 29 -9.65 -4.47 -12.11
CA PRO A 29 -11.02 -4.17 -12.55
C PRO A 29 -12.05 -4.78 -11.58
N LEU A 30 -11.84 -4.58 -10.28
CA LEU A 30 -12.63 -5.13 -9.19
C LEU A 30 -12.78 -4.07 -8.11
N ARG A 31 -13.95 -4.01 -7.50
CA ARG A 31 -14.23 -3.15 -6.35
C ARG A 31 -14.45 -3.99 -5.08
N GLY A 32 -14.44 -3.29 -3.95
CA GLY A 32 -14.86 -3.84 -2.66
C GLY A 32 -13.74 -4.47 -1.83
N ARG A 33 -13.85 -4.25 -0.51
CA ARG A 33 -12.85 -4.64 0.49
C ARG A 33 -12.59 -6.16 0.55
N ARG A 34 -13.62 -6.99 0.33
CA ARG A 34 -13.46 -8.46 0.32
C ARG A 34 -12.57 -8.92 -0.83
N SER A 35 -12.81 -8.40 -2.04
CA SER A 35 -12.03 -8.72 -3.25
C SER A 35 -10.57 -8.30 -3.09
N MET A 36 -10.33 -7.09 -2.60
CA MET A 36 -8.97 -6.59 -2.34
C MET A 36 -8.22 -7.45 -1.33
N ARG A 37 -8.90 -7.85 -0.24
CA ARG A 37 -8.30 -8.75 0.75
C ARG A 37 -7.94 -10.13 0.15
N LEU A 38 -8.79 -10.69 -0.71
CA LEU A 38 -8.50 -11.97 -1.39
C LEU A 38 -7.27 -11.85 -2.30
N ARG A 39 -7.15 -10.74 -3.03
CA ARG A 39 -5.99 -10.47 -3.90
C ARG A 39 -4.71 -10.23 -3.11
N ALA A 40 -4.77 -9.45 -2.02
CA ALA A 40 -3.65 -9.28 -1.10
C ALA A 40 -3.19 -10.61 -0.49
N ARG A 41 -4.14 -11.49 -0.13
CA ARG A 41 -3.83 -12.84 0.35
C ARG A 41 -3.17 -13.70 -0.73
N ALA A 42 -3.67 -13.67 -1.96
CA ALA A 42 -3.07 -14.40 -3.09
C ALA A 42 -1.64 -13.92 -3.38
N ALA A 43 -1.39 -12.61 -3.24
CA ALA A 43 -0.05 -12.00 -3.32
C ALA A 43 0.83 -12.27 -2.09
N LYS A 44 0.35 -13.04 -1.10
CA LYS A 44 1.05 -13.31 0.18
C LYS A 44 1.50 -12.02 0.88
N ALA A 45 0.74 -10.94 0.73
CA ALA A 45 1.05 -9.65 1.33
C ALA A 45 0.54 -9.61 2.78
N SER A 46 1.36 -9.13 3.71
CA SER A 46 0.92 -8.98 5.11
C SER A 46 -0.03 -7.80 5.31
N HIS A 47 0.12 -6.74 4.49
CA HIS A 47 -0.74 -5.58 4.53
C HIS A 47 -1.07 -5.05 3.13
N TRP A 48 -2.15 -4.29 3.04
CA TRP A 48 -2.63 -3.74 1.79
C TRP A 48 -3.38 -2.41 1.98
N ALA A 49 -3.39 -1.58 0.94
CA ALA A 49 -4.20 -0.38 0.79
C ALA A 49 -5.01 -0.48 -0.51
N ALA A 50 -6.14 0.21 -0.57
CA ALA A 50 -6.98 0.24 -1.76
C ALA A 50 -7.40 1.68 -2.04
N LEU A 51 -7.18 2.12 -3.26
CA LEU A 51 -7.64 3.40 -3.78
C LEU A 51 -8.64 3.13 -4.92
N PRO A 52 -9.94 3.38 -4.73
CA PRO A 52 -10.90 3.29 -5.83
C PRO A 52 -10.49 4.26 -6.93
N THR A 53 -10.57 3.80 -8.19
CA THR A 53 -10.27 4.63 -9.35
C THR A 53 -11.47 4.66 -10.29
N GLU A 54 -11.66 5.82 -10.90
CA GLU A 54 -12.70 6.08 -11.91
C GLU A 54 -12.00 6.55 -13.18
N GLU A 55 -11.21 5.65 -13.77
CA GLU A 55 -10.50 5.94 -15.01
C GLU A 55 -11.42 5.67 -16.20
N GLY A 56 -12.02 6.73 -16.75
CA GLY A 56 -12.95 6.65 -17.86
C GLY A 56 -14.16 5.75 -17.56
N GLN A 57 -14.43 4.78 -18.45
CA GLN A 57 -15.54 3.82 -18.28
C GLN A 57 -15.16 2.58 -17.43
N ALA A 58 -13.88 2.41 -17.07
CA ALA A 58 -13.38 1.24 -16.37
C ALA A 58 -13.28 1.50 -14.86
N GLN A 59 -14.38 1.25 -14.15
CA GLN A 59 -14.42 1.30 -12.70
C GLN A 59 -13.53 0.22 -12.07
N GLY A 60 -12.59 0.62 -11.22
CA GLY A 60 -11.63 -0.32 -10.63
C GLY A 60 -11.13 0.07 -9.24
N THR A 61 -10.07 -0.57 -8.82
CA THR A 61 -9.34 -0.26 -7.58
C THR A 61 -7.86 -0.48 -7.80
N LEU A 62 -7.07 0.55 -7.47
CA LEU A 62 -5.63 0.44 -7.35
C LEU A 62 -5.30 -0.20 -5.99
N LEU A 63 -4.76 -1.42 -6.03
CA LEU A 63 -4.39 -2.19 -4.84
C LEU A 63 -2.89 -2.05 -4.59
N GLY A 64 -2.53 -1.51 -3.43
CA GLY A 64 -1.15 -1.45 -2.93
C GLY A 64 -0.90 -2.58 -1.94
N THR A 65 0.17 -3.35 -2.10
CA THR A 65 0.52 -4.48 -1.21
C THR A 65 1.93 -4.37 -0.66
N VAL A 66 2.13 -4.87 0.56
CA VAL A 66 3.44 -4.83 1.24
C VAL A 66 3.58 -5.93 2.29
N ASN A 67 4.82 -6.42 2.44
CA ASN A 67 5.22 -7.27 3.55
C ASN A 67 5.97 -6.44 4.61
N ILE A 68 5.23 -6.04 5.64
CA ILE A 68 5.74 -5.19 6.74
C ILE A 68 6.67 -5.96 7.69
N ASN A 69 6.60 -7.29 7.75
CA ASN A 69 7.47 -8.09 8.61
C ASN A 69 8.96 -7.95 8.22
N ASP A 70 9.23 -7.50 6.99
CA ASP A 70 10.57 -7.25 6.46
C ASP A 70 11.12 -5.86 6.87
N ILE A 71 10.36 -5.08 7.65
CA ILE A 71 10.71 -3.73 8.08
C ILE A 71 11.25 -3.78 9.51
N THR A 72 12.56 -3.58 9.65
CA THR A 72 13.24 -3.60 10.94
C THR A 72 12.83 -2.44 11.85
N GLY A 73 12.81 -2.67 13.17
CA GLY A 73 12.58 -1.59 14.16
C GLY A 73 11.13 -1.39 14.62
N HIS A 74 10.20 -2.25 14.21
CA HIS A 74 8.84 -2.27 14.78
C HIS A 74 8.88 -2.61 16.28
N LYS A 75 9.01 -1.60 17.14
CA LYS A 75 8.64 -1.73 18.55
C LYS A 75 7.16 -2.09 18.59
N ARG A 76 6.81 -3.23 19.21
CA ARG A 76 5.44 -3.72 19.40
C ARG A 76 4.61 -2.66 20.11
N GLY A 77 3.97 -1.80 19.32
CA GLY A 77 3.05 -0.76 19.74
C GLY A 77 1.94 -0.66 18.71
N ARG A 78 0.74 -0.27 19.16
CA ARG A 78 -0.49 -0.18 18.36
C ARG A 78 -0.50 1.02 17.41
N LEU A 79 0.65 1.37 16.85
CA LEU A 79 0.79 2.49 15.93
C LEU A 79 0.10 2.13 14.61
N GLN A 80 -0.63 3.09 14.06
CA GLN A 80 -1.33 2.92 12.80
C GLN A 80 -0.29 2.84 11.68
N GLN A 81 -0.47 1.90 10.76
CA GLN A 81 0.36 1.80 9.56
C GLN A 81 -0.36 2.44 8.38
N ALA A 82 0.38 3.15 7.55
CA ALA A 82 -0.14 3.87 6.40
C ALA A 82 0.85 3.86 5.23
N SER A 83 0.32 3.97 4.01
CA SER A 83 1.10 4.16 2.78
C SER A 83 1.61 5.60 2.71
N MET A 84 2.90 5.75 2.44
CA MET A 84 3.52 7.06 2.26
C MET A 84 3.04 7.72 0.96
N ALA A 85 2.90 6.95 -0.11
CA ALA A 85 2.37 7.43 -1.40
C ALA A 85 0.95 7.98 -1.29
N LEU A 86 0.05 7.29 -0.58
CA LEU A 86 -1.30 7.80 -0.34
C LEU A 86 -1.34 9.00 0.63
N ALA A 87 -0.34 9.13 1.51
CA ALA A 87 -0.27 10.26 2.44
C ALA A 87 0.13 11.56 1.74
N VAL A 88 1.04 11.50 0.75
CA VAL A 88 1.45 12.67 -0.06
C VAL A 88 0.49 13.00 -1.19
N LEU A 89 -0.36 12.05 -1.63
CA LEU A 89 -1.26 12.25 -2.76
C LEU A 89 -2.06 13.57 -2.71
N PRO A 90 -2.64 14.00 -1.57
CA PRO A 90 -3.41 15.26 -1.51
C PRO A 90 -2.57 16.54 -1.55
N THR A 91 -1.24 16.45 -1.43
CA THR A 91 -0.35 17.63 -1.36
C THR A 91 0.44 17.86 -2.65
N LEU A 92 0.32 16.93 -3.59
CA LEU A 92 1.00 16.96 -4.87
C LEU A 92 0.01 17.32 -6.00
N PRO A 93 0.46 17.99 -7.08
CA PRO A 93 -0.37 18.26 -8.25
C PRO A 93 -0.90 17.00 -8.92
N ALA A 94 -1.97 17.15 -9.71
CA ALA A 94 -2.61 16.04 -10.42
C ALA A 94 -1.67 15.37 -11.43
N ASP A 95 -0.75 16.12 -12.03
CA ASP A 95 0.20 15.65 -13.04
C ASP A 95 1.62 15.99 -12.59
N CYS A 96 2.20 15.09 -11.82
CA CYS A 96 3.54 15.30 -11.28
C CYS A 96 4.29 14.01 -11.02
N TYR A 97 5.61 14.15 -10.95
CA TYR A 97 6.44 13.15 -10.30
C TYR A 97 7.46 13.80 -9.39
N ALA A 98 7.78 13.11 -8.31
CA ALA A 98 8.63 13.60 -7.25
C ALA A 98 9.66 12.55 -6.86
N VAL A 99 10.89 13.01 -6.66
CA VAL A 99 11.98 12.27 -6.05
C VAL A 99 12.35 12.94 -4.75
N PHE A 100 12.48 12.17 -3.67
CA PHE A 100 12.90 12.65 -2.37
C PHE A 100 14.14 11.91 -1.90
N LEU A 101 15.15 12.65 -1.43
CA LEU A 101 16.28 12.04 -0.71
C LEU A 101 15.80 11.61 0.68
N LEU A 102 16.06 10.35 1.02
CA LEU A 102 15.70 9.76 2.30
C LEU A 102 16.87 9.83 3.29
N PRO A 103 16.61 9.90 4.61
CA PRO A 103 17.64 9.95 5.66
C PRO A 103 18.65 8.80 5.66
N ASN A 104 18.36 7.68 4.99
CA ASN A 104 19.27 6.54 4.86
C ASN A 104 20.12 6.61 3.57
N GLY A 105 20.11 7.73 2.85
CA GLY A 105 20.86 7.94 1.61
C GLY A 105 20.20 7.32 0.36
N GLN A 106 19.05 6.67 0.51
CA GLN A 106 18.25 6.20 -0.63
C GLN A 106 17.37 7.31 -1.17
N TYR A 107 16.77 7.07 -2.32
CA TYR A 107 15.78 7.95 -2.93
C TYR A 107 14.42 7.26 -2.94
N TRP A 108 13.36 8.05 -2.84
CA TRP A 108 11.99 7.62 -3.05
C TRP A 108 11.38 8.36 -4.23
N PHE A 109 10.87 7.60 -5.19
CA PHE A 109 10.13 8.07 -6.33
C PHE A 109 8.63 7.87 -6.11
N VAL A 110 7.87 8.94 -6.34
CA VAL A 110 6.42 8.92 -6.37
C VAL A 110 5.90 9.64 -7.62
N ALA A 111 4.87 9.09 -8.27
CA ALA A 111 4.29 9.69 -9.47
C ALA A 111 2.76 9.67 -9.43
N ILE A 112 2.17 10.76 -9.92
CA ILE A 112 0.73 11.00 -9.97
C ILE A 112 0.39 11.44 -11.38
N ASN A 113 -0.57 10.77 -12.00
CA ASN A 113 -1.08 11.06 -13.32
C ASN A 113 -2.60 11.23 -13.23
N ASN A 114 -3.12 12.34 -13.75
CA ASN A 114 -4.54 12.68 -13.71
C ASN A 114 -5.15 12.58 -12.28
N GLY A 115 -4.38 13.05 -11.28
CA GLY A 115 -4.79 13.03 -9.87
C GLY A 115 -4.76 11.64 -9.21
N MET A 116 -4.35 10.61 -9.92
CA MET A 116 -4.25 9.24 -9.42
C MET A 116 -2.80 8.82 -9.23
N LEU A 117 -2.55 8.05 -8.18
CA LEU A 117 -1.24 7.44 -7.98
C LEU A 117 -0.90 6.48 -9.13
N SER A 118 0.26 6.65 -9.74
CA SER A 118 0.76 5.75 -10.77
C SER A 118 1.17 4.40 -10.17
N PRO A 119 0.80 3.26 -10.78
CA PRO A 119 1.28 1.94 -10.36
C PRO A 119 2.82 1.81 -10.39
N PHE A 120 3.48 2.68 -11.15
CA PHE A 120 4.94 2.71 -11.34
C PHE A 120 5.63 3.73 -10.44
N GLY A 121 4.87 4.49 -9.63
CA GLY A 121 5.34 5.65 -8.87
C GLY A 121 5.31 5.44 -7.36
N ASP A 122 5.86 4.35 -6.83
CA ASP A 122 6.14 4.20 -5.40
C ASP A 122 7.37 3.29 -5.21
N ILE A 123 8.54 3.83 -5.53
CA ILE A 123 9.80 3.06 -5.64
C ILE A 123 10.86 3.66 -4.73
N VAL A 124 11.49 2.81 -3.91
CA VAL A 124 12.61 3.20 -3.03
C VAL A 124 13.88 2.50 -3.49
N GLY A 125 14.98 3.22 -3.67
CA GLY A 125 16.22 2.62 -4.14
C GLY A 125 17.44 3.52 -4.11
N SER A 126 18.52 3.08 -4.76
CA SER A 126 19.66 3.93 -5.08
C SER A 126 19.25 5.02 -6.06
N GLU A 127 20.11 6.03 -6.24
CA GLU A 127 19.93 7.06 -7.27
C GLU A 127 19.71 6.45 -8.65
N THR A 128 20.57 5.51 -9.04
CA THR A 128 20.51 4.82 -10.34
C THR A 128 19.21 4.04 -10.54
N ALA A 129 18.75 3.32 -9.52
CA ALA A 129 17.50 2.57 -9.56
C ALA A 129 16.29 3.50 -9.69
N VAL A 130 16.30 4.63 -8.97
CA VAL A 130 15.21 5.61 -9.03
C VAL A 130 15.20 6.36 -10.36
N ARG A 131 16.35 6.73 -10.92
CA ARG A 131 16.42 7.31 -12.27
C ARG A 131 15.82 6.36 -13.32
N THR A 132 16.22 5.09 -13.28
CA THR A 132 15.67 4.06 -14.17
C THR A 132 14.15 3.93 -14.03
N ALA A 133 13.63 4.00 -12.79
CA ALA A 133 12.20 3.96 -12.53
C ALA A 133 11.46 5.18 -13.10
N VAL A 134 12.04 6.37 -12.98
CA VAL A 134 11.52 7.61 -13.58
C VAL A 134 11.49 7.48 -15.11
N ASP A 135 12.58 7.04 -15.73
CA ASP A 135 12.66 6.87 -17.18
C ASP A 135 11.61 5.88 -17.68
N ASN A 136 11.46 4.74 -17.02
CA ASN A 136 10.42 3.76 -17.34
C ASN A 136 9.01 4.34 -17.23
N PHE A 137 8.74 5.12 -16.17
CA PHE A 137 7.45 5.79 -16.00
C PHE A 137 7.17 6.78 -17.13
N LEU A 138 8.16 7.59 -17.52
CA LEU A 138 8.02 8.58 -18.60
C LEU A 138 7.88 7.92 -19.99
N GLN A 139 8.46 6.75 -20.20
CA GLN A 139 8.33 6.01 -21.47
C GLN A 139 6.93 5.40 -21.68
N ILE A 140 6.25 5.01 -20.60
CA ILE A 140 4.96 4.31 -20.66
C ILE A 140 3.76 5.20 -20.37
N THR A 141 4.00 6.42 -19.89
CA THR A 141 2.94 7.38 -19.52
C THR A 141 2.92 8.53 -20.51
N ALA A 142 1.76 8.79 -21.10
CA ALA A 142 1.59 9.93 -21.99
C ALA A 142 1.92 11.24 -21.27
N VAL A 143 2.55 12.18 -21.98
CA VAL A 143 2.83 13.50 -21.45
C VAL A 143 1.50 14.27 -21.32
N PRO A 144 1.16 14.81 -20.14
CA PRO A 144 -0.02 15.65 -19.96
C PRO A 144 0.07 16.91 -20.82
N ASP A 145 -1.07 17.49 -21.21
CA ASP A 145 -1.10 18.71 -22.05
C ASP A 145 -0.32 19.88 -21.44
N GLY A 146 -0.35 20.01 -20.10
CA GLY A 146 0.39 21.02 -19.34
C GLY A 146 1.85 20.63 -19.00
N GLY A 147 2.30 19.46 -19.45
CA GLY A 147 3.57 18.86 -19.06
C GLY A 147 3.59 18.35 -17.61
N TRP A 148 4.73 17.80 -17.21
CA TRP A 148 4.93 17.29 -15.86
C TRP A 148 5.39 18.38 -14.89
N THR A 149 4.77 18.46 -13.71
CA THR A 149 5.41 19.15 -12.58
C THR A 149 6.43 18.23 -11.92
N VAL A 150 7.69 18.67 -11.81
CA VAL A 150 8.79 17.83 -11.32
C VAL A 150 9.34 18.33 -9.99
N TYR A 151 9.38 17.45 -8.99
CA TYR A 151 10.05 17.73 -7.71
C TYR A 151 11.25 16.83 -7.53
N ALA A 152 12.41 17.38 -7.18
CA ALA A 152 13.60 16.57 -6.90
C ALA A 152 14.62 17.36 -6.07
N PRO A 153 15.60 16.68 -5.45
CA PRO A 153 16.79 17.34 -4.93
C PRO A 153 17.58 18.02 -6.05
N ALA A 154 18.28 19.11 -5.70
CA ALA A 154 19.16 19.80 -6.64
C ALA A 154 20.18 18.82 -7.27
N GLY A 155 20.37 18.93 -8.58
CA GLY A 155 21.29 18.06 -9.34
C GLY A 155 20.76 16.64 -9.62
N PHE A 156 19.58 16.26 -9.10
CA PHE A 156 19.00 14.96 -9.42
C PHE A 156 18.55 14.89 -10.89
N PHE A 157 18.05 15.96 -11.49
CA PHE A 157 17.80 16.00 -12.94
C PHE A 157 18.59 17.17 -13.53
N PRO A 158 19.65 16.93 -14.33
CA PRO A 158 20.50 18.01 -14.82
C PRO A 158 19.78 18.90 -15.86
N ASP A 159 18.92 18.30 -16.68
CA ASP A 159 18.29 18.98 -17.84
C ASP A 159 16.78 19.21 -17.65
N THR A 160 16.29 19.14 -16.42
CA THR A 160 14.85 19.28 -16.12
C THR A 160 14.62 20.42 -15.15
N ALA A 161 13.64 21.27 -15.44
CA ALA A 161 13.18 22.28 -14.49
C ALA A 161 12.56 21.59 -13.27
N ILE A 162 13.23 21.67 -12.12
CA ILE A 162 12.80 21.03 -10.88
C ILE A 162 12.37 22.08 -9.85
N GLN A 163 11.43 21.67 -8.99
CA GLN A 163 11.09 22.40 -7.78
C GLN A 163 11.60 21.62 -6.56
N ALA A 164 12.38 22.28 -5.71
CA ALA A 164 12.79 21.68 -4.44
C ALA A 164 11.56 21.54 -3.52
N ARG A 165 11.42 20.38 -2.86
CA ARG A 165 10.33 20.11 -1.94
C ARG A 165 10.78 19.17 -0.84
N GLU A 166 10.57 19.56 0.40
CA GLU A 166 10.90 18.72 1.56
C GLU A 166 9.83 17.63 1.77
N LEU A 167 10.27 16.43 2.18
CA LEU A 167 9.39 15.28 2.38
C LEU A 167 8.51 15.40 3.63
N ILE A 168 9.09 15.73 4.79
CA ILE A 168 8.40 15.66 6.08
C ILE A 168 7.12 16.52 6.14
N PRO A 169 7.09 17.78 5.64
CA PRO A 169 5.87 18.58 5.62
C PRO A 169 4.74 17.97 4.78
N GLN A 170 5.06 17.17 3.76
CA GLN A 170 4.06 16.50 2.93
C GLN A 170 3.39 15.35 3.67
N LEU A 171 4.09 14.73 4.62
CA LEU A 171 3.64 13.55 5.36
C LEU A 171 2.81 13.88 6.61
N SER A 172 2.84 15.12 7.09
CA SER A 172 2.14 15.54 8.30
C SER A 172 0.67 15.95 8.06
N ASN A 173 0.20 15.92 6.80
CA ASN A 173 -1.18 16.27 6.46
C ASN A 173 -2.18 15.24 7.00
N THR A 174 -3.01 15.66 7.96
CA THR A 174 -3.99 14.80 8.64
C THR A 174 -5.05 14.21 7.71
N SER A 175 -5.41 14.90 6.63
CA SER A 175 -6.38 14.41 5.65
C SER A 175 -5.83 13.24 4.83
N GLY A 176 -4.56 13.31 4.41
CA GLY A 176 -3.84 12.23 3.72
C GLY A 176 -3.70 10.99 4.60
N LEU A 177 -3.34 11.16 5.88
CA LEU A 177 -3.16 10.05 6.82
C LEU A 177 -4.41 9.19 7.04
N ARG A 178 -5.62 9.78 6.95
CA ARG A 178 -6.87 9.01 7.07
C ARG A 178 -7.09 8.06 5.90
N ARG A 179 -6.80 8.50 4.67
CA ARG A 179 -6.96 7.73 3.42
C ARG A 179 -5.80 6.77 3.18
N ALA A 180 -4.65 7.04 3.77
CA ALA A 180 -3.44 6.26 3.60
C ALA A 180 -3.40 4.94 4.40
N ARG A 181 -4.41 4.60 5.19
CA ARG A 181 -4.36 3.47 6.13
C ARG A 181 -4.08 2.13 5.43
N LEU A 182 -3.15 1.37 6.02
CA LEU A 182 -2.92 -0.02 5.66
C LEU A 182 -3.80 -0.96 6.48
N TYR A 183 -4.36 -1.95 5.80
CA TYR A 183 -5.16 -3.02 6.37
C TYR A 183 -4.32 -4.30 6.48
N LYS A 184 -4.44 -4.99 7.61
CA LYS A 184 -3.86 -6.33 7.77
C LYS A 184 -4.56 -7.31 6.83
N THR A 185 -3.77 -8.10 6.13
CA THR A 185 -4.23 -9.35 5.52
C THR A 185 -4.31 -10.35 6.67
N HIS A 186 -5.51 -10.61 7.20
CA HIS A 186 -5.66 -11.64 8.21
C HIS A 186 -5.25 -13.00 7.63
N ASP A 187 -4.24 -13.62 8.23
CA ASP A 187 -3.92 -15.01 7.95
C ASP A 187 -4.94 -15.90 8.69
N THR A 188 -5.60 -16.77 7.96
CA THR A 188 -6.57 -17.71 8.53
C THR A 188 -5.89 -18.94 9.12
N GLN A 189 -4.56 -19.09 8.97
CA GLN A 189 -3.82 -20.19 9.59
C GLN A 189 -3.84 -20.17 11.12
N ALA A 190 -4.27 -19.07 11.76
CA ALA A 190 -4.46 -19.01 13.21
C ALA A 190 -5.86 -19.48 13.71
N MET A 191 -6.78 -19.92 12.83
CA MET A 191 -8.14 -20.33 13.20
C MET A 191 -8.42 -21.84 13.11
N TRP A 192 -7.39 -22.70 13.15
CA TRP A 192 -7.57 -24.17 13.15
C TRP A 192 -6.94 -24.89 14.36
N PHE A 193 -6.75 -24.20 15.49
CA PHE A 193 -6.29 -24.83 16.74
C PHE A 193 -7.29 -24.70 17.92
N TRP A 194 -8.58 -24.58 17.61
CA TRP A 194 -9.64 -24.87 18.60
C TRP A 194 -10.60 -25.91 18.01
N GLY A 195 -10.10 -27.12 17.81
CA GLY A 195 -10.93 -28.31 17.76
C GLY A 195 -11.48 -28.58 19.17
N GLY A 196 -12.55 -27.88 19.54
CA GLY A 196 -13.40 -28.29 20.65
C GLY A 196 -14.45 -29.26 20.12
N PRO A 197 -14.63 -30.45 20.72
CA PRO A 197 -15.68 -31.37 20.31
C PRO A 197 -17.01 -30.88 20.87
N TRP A 198 -17.77 -30.13 20.08
CA TRP A 198 -19.21 -29.99 20.26
C TRP A 198 -19.90 -31.04 19.39
N TRP A 199 -20.00 -32.25 19.92
CA TRP A 199 -20.97 -33.25 19.45
C TRP A 199 -21.97 -33.51 20.57
N HIS A 200 -23.23 -33.63 20.16
CA HIS A 200 -24.45 -33.86 20.95
C HIS A 200 -25.15 -32.61 21.48
N CYS A 201 -26.05 -32.06 20.66
CA CYS A 201 -27.44 -31.82 21.07
C CYS A 201 -28.28 -31.35 19.87
N TRP A 202 -28.91 -32.30 19.16
CA TRP A 202 -30.28 -32.18 18.63
C TRP A 202 -30.61 -33.36 17.70
N GLU A 203 -31.58 -34.18 18.08
CA GLU A 203 -32.83 -34.33 17.32
C GLU A 203 -33.83 -35.14 18.15
N GLY A 204 -35.04 -34.59 18.28
CA GLY A 204 -36.15 -35.21 18.98
C GLY A 204 -37.24 -35.64 18.00
N ILE A 205 -37.98 -36.65 18.46
CA ILE A 205 -39.42 -36.91 18.27
C ILE A 205 -39.90 -37.38 16.87
N SER A 206 -40.32 -38.64 16.83
CA SER A 206 -41.65 -39.07 16.32
C SER A 206 -41.92 -40.52 16.77
N GLY A 207 -43.13 -40.79 17.23
CA GLY A 207 -43.49 -42.03 17.95
C GLY A 207 -44.10 -43.17 17.11
N ILE A 208 -44.75 -44.07 17.87
CA ILE A 208 -45.85 -45.00 17.53
C ILE A 208 -45.50 -46.51 17.47
N GLN A 209 -46.18 -47.22 18.39
CA GLN A 209 -46.75 -48.59 18.36
C GLN A 209 -45.97 -49.88 18.69
N SER A 210 -46.45 -50.46 19.81
CA SER A 210 -46.95 -51.83 20.01
C SER A 210 -46.02 -53.03 19.92
N GLY A 211 -46.03 -53.84 20.99
CA GLY A 211 -45.81 -55.28 20.91
C GLY A 211 -45.08 -55.88 22.12
N ARG A 212 -45.83 -56.36 23.12
CA ARG A 212 -45.40 -57.53 23.92
C ARG A 212 -45.54 -58.77 23.02
N PRO A 213 -44.68 -59.79 23.09
CA PRO A 213 -44.78 -60.84 24.13
C PRO A 213 -43.38 -61.43 24.49
N ILE A 214 -43.11 -62.31 25.45
CA ILE A 214 -43.80 -63.16 26.43
C ILE A 214 -42.96 -63.06 27.71
#